data_AF-A0A7J8PJQ9-F1
#
_entry.id   AF-A0A7J8PJQ9-F1
#
_cell.length_a   1.000
_cell.length_b   1.000
_cell.length_c   1.000
_cell.angle_alpha   90.00
_cell.angle_beta   90.00
_cell.angle_gamma   90.00
#
_symmetry.space_group_name_H-M   'P 1'
#
loop_
_entity.id
_entity.type
_entity.pdbx_description
1 polymer ?
#
loop_
_entity_poly.entity_id
_entity_poly.type
_entity_poly.pdbx_seq_one_letter_code
_entity_poly.pdbx_strand_id
1 'polypeptide(L)'
;MHPHIIRLYDVIETTTKIFIVTEYAEYGDLFDYIVQKRRLKEDEARKLFQQIISGVEYCHRCMVVHRDLKPENLLLDSNFNVKIADF
;
A
#
# COMPACT_ATOMS: atom_id res chain seq x y z
N MET A 1 -0.80 -9.74 -10.89
CA MET A 1 -0.22 -9.30 -9.60
C MET A 1 0.59 -8.05 -9.87
N HIS A 2 0.38 -6.98 -9.10
CA HIS A 2 0.93 -5.65 -9.37
C HIS A 2 1.94 -5.26 -8.28
N PRO A 3 3.09 -4.66 -8.61
CA PRO A 3 4.16 -4.38 -7.64
C PRO A 3 3.77 -3.42 -6.51
N HIS A 4 2.80 -2.53 -6.77
CA HIS A 4 2.31 -1.53 -5.80
C HIS A 4 1.02 -1.91 -5.08
N ILE A 5 0.62 -3.19 -5.12
CA ILE A 5 -0.49 -3.73 -4.32
C ILE A 5 0.09 -4.71 -3.32
N ILE A 6 -0.32 -4.63 -2.05
CA ILE A 6 0.12 -5.57 -1.02
C ILE A 6 -0.25 -7.00 -1.43
N ARG A 7 0.71 -7.92 -1.37
CA ARG A 7 0.46 -9.31 -1.74
C ARG A 7 -0.18 -10.06 -0.58
N LEU A 8 -1.26 -10.77 -0.87
CA LEU A 8 -1.79 -11.83 0.00
C LEU A 8 -1.00 -13.12 -0.27
N TYR A 9 -0.39 -13.69 0.77
CA TYR A 9 0.30 -14.98 0.70
C TYR A 9 -0.62 -16.14 1.06
N ASP A 10 -1.39 -16.00 2.13
CA ASP A 10 -2.26 -17.06 2.62
C ASP A 10 -3.41 -16.52 3.48
N VAL A 11 -4.46 -17.32 3.63
CA VAL A 11 -5.57 -17.09 4.56
C VAL A 11 -5.71 -18.32 5.42
N ILE A 12 -5.42 -18.17 6.72
CA ILE A 12 -5.52 -19.26 7.69
C ILE A 12 -6.79 -19.05 8.50
N GLU A 13 -7.72 -20.00 8.38
CA GLU A 13 -8.98 -19.98 9.11
C GLU A 13 -8.94 -20.99 10.27
N THR A 14 -9.41 -20.54 11.43
CA THR A 14 -9.68 -21.38 12.60
C THR A 14 -11.15 -21.23 12.96
N THR A 15 -11.66 -22.07 13.86
CA THR A 15 -13.07 -22.01 14.28
C THR A 15 -13.51 -20.65 14.84
N THR A 16 -12.58 -19.80 15.28
CA THR A 16 -12.89 -18.51 15.92
C THR A 16 -12.19 -17.30 15.31
N LYS A 17 -11.23 -17.49 14.39
CA LYS A 17 -10.37 -16.41 13.87
C LYS A 17 -9.98 -16.65 12.43
N ILE A 18 -9.83 -15.55 11.70
CA ILE A 18 -9.24 -15.49 10.36
C ILE A 18 -7.90 -14.74 10.49
N PHE A 19 -6.84 -15.33 9.95
CA PHE A 19 -5.53 -14.70 9.83
C PHE A 19 -5.22 -14.47 8.37
N ILE A 20 -4.94 -13.22 8.01
CA ILE A 20 -4.60 -12.80 6.65
C ILE A 20 -3.09 -12.58 6.61
N VAL A 21 -2.36 -13.45 5.90
CA VAL A 21 -0.89 -13.38 5.81
C VAL A 21 -0.51 -12.57 4.58
N THR A 22 0.09 -11.39 4.79
CA THR A 22 0.41 -10.44 3.71
C THR A 22 1.91 -10.14 3.59
N GLU A 23 2.29 -9.51 2.48
CA GLU A 23 3.60 -8.89 2.29
C GLU A 23 3.95 -7.94 3.44
N TYR A 24 5.18 -8.01 3.93
CA TYR A 24 5.68 -7.11 4.96
C TYR A 24 6.27 -5.85 4.33
N ALA A 25 5.81 -4.69 4.77
CA ALA A 25 6.32 -3.38 4.38
C ALA A 25 7.10 -2.77 5.56
N GLU A 26 8.42 -2.69 5.42
CA GLU A 26 9.36 -2.43 6.52
C GLU A 26 9.23 -1.05 7.15
N TYR A 27 8.84 -0.03 6.38
CA TYR A 27 8.87 1.37 6.83
C TYR A 27 7.49 1.92 7.23
N GLY A 28 6.51 1.03 7.47
CA GLY A 28 5.18 1.44 7.91
C GLY A 28 4.41 2.21 6.84
N ASP A 29 3.51 3.09 7.28
CA ASP A 29 2.65 3.85 6.37
C ASP A 29 3.25 5.19 5.90
N LEU A 30 2.68 5.70 4.80
CA LEU A 30 3.12 6.93 4.17
C LEU A 30 2.74 8.17 4.99
N PHE A 31 1.72 8.09 5.84
CA PHE A 31 1.32 9.20 6.70
C PHE A 31 2.44 9.55 7.68
N ASP A 32 2.88 8.56 8.46
CA ASP A 32 3.96 8.70 9.42
C ASP A 32 5.25 9.16 8.75
N TYR A 33 5.54 8.62 7.56
CA TYR A 33 6.68 9.04 6.76
C TYR A 33 6.64 10.54 6.39
N ILE A 34 5.48 11.04 5.96
CA ILE A 34 5.29 12.47 5.64
C ILE A 34 5.40 13.32 6.91
N VAL A 35 4.78 12.90 8.02
CA VAL A 35 4.81 13.62 9.30
C VAL A 35 6.24 13.78 9.80
N GLN A 36 7.03 12.70 9.79
CA GLN A 36 8.44 12.74 10.19
C GLN A 36 9.27 13.70 9.33
N LYS A 37 9.00 13.77 8.03
CA LYS A 37 9.69 14.67 7.09
C LYS A 37 9.12 16.09 7.05
N ARG A 38 7.96 16.34 7.67
CA ARG A 38 7.10 17.54 7.55
C ARG A 38 6.51 17.77 6.15
N ARG A 39 7.28 17.52 5.10
CA ARG A 39 6.85 17.55 3.68
C ARG A 39 7.82 16.75 2.83
N LEU A 40 7.32 16.22 1.71
CA LEU A 40 8.16 15.58 0.70
C LEU A 40 8.64 16.61 -0.33
N LYS A 41 9.81 16.36 -0.90
CA LYS A 41 10.27 17.10 -2.09
C LYS A 41 9.44 16.66 -3.29
N GLU A 42 9.30 17.54 -4.28
CA GLU A 42 8.45 17.28 -5.44
C GLU A 42 8.85 16.01 -6.19
N ASP A 43 10.15 15.76 -6.39
CA ASP A 43 10.63 14.56 -7.09
C ASP A 43 10.27 13.26 -6.36
N GLU A 44 10.37 13.28 -5.03
CA GLU A 44 10.00 12.15 -4.18
C GLU A 44 8.48 11.93 -4.17
N ALA A 45 7.72 13.02 -4.00
CA ALA A 45 6.26 12.99 -4.07
C ALA A 45 5.77 12.48 -5.43
N ARG A 46 6.40 12.93 -6.53
CA ARG A 46 6.10 12.49 -7.89
C ARG A 46 6.32 10.99 -8.07
N LYS A 47 7.46 10.47 -7.59
CA LYS A 47 7.75 9.02 -7.62
C LYS A 47 6.65 8.23 -6.90
N LEU A 48 6.35 8.59 -5.66
CA LEU A 48 5.35 7.88 -4.85
C LEU A 48 3.95 7.98 -5.49
N PHE A 49 3.58 9.16 -5.98
CA PHE A 49 2.28 9.38 -6.60
C PHE A 49 2.11 8.56 -7.89
N GLN A 50 3.15 8.45 -8.73
CA GLN A 50 3.12 7.58 -9.90
C GLN A 50 2.90 6.10 -9.52
N GLN A 51 3.53 5.63 -8.44
CA GLN A 51 3.34 4.26 -7.94
C GLN A 51 1.91 4.03 -7.42
N ILE A 52 1.34 5.00 -6.69
CA ILE A 52 -0.05 4.98 -6.23
C ILE A 52 -1.00 4.89 -7.43
N ILE A 53 -0.85 5.77 -8.42
CA ILE A 53 -1.71 5.78 -9.61
C ILE A 53 -1.59 4.46 -10.38
N SER A 54 -0.37 3.92 -10.54
CA SER A 54 -0.17 2.61 -11.18
C SER A 54 -0.93 1.49 -10.45
N GLY A 55 -0.87 1.46 -9.12
CA GLY A 55 -1.60 0.47 -8.31
C GLY A 55 -3.11 0.62 -8.41
N VAL A 56 -3.62 1.84 -8.25
CA VAL A 56 -5.06 2.14 -8.35
C VAL A 56 -5.60 1.85 -9.74
N GLU A 57 -4.86 2.19 -10.80
CA GLU A 57 -5.23 1.85 -12.17
C GLU A 57 -5.39 0.34 -12.36
N TYR A 58 -4.45 -0.45 -11.84
CA TYR A 58 -4.55 -1.91 -11.86
C TYR A 58 -5.83 -2.41 -11.17
N CYS A 59 -6.15 -1.89 -9.97
CA CYS A 59 -7.38 -2.26 -9.27
C CYS A 59 -8.64 -1.91 -10.07
N HIS A 60 -8.68 -0.71 -10.66
CA HIS A 60 -9.81 -0.28 -11.50
C HIS A 60 -9.96 -1.13 -12.75
N ARG A 61 -8.87 -1.56 -13.39
CA ARG A 61 -8.91 -2.53 -14.51
C ARG A 61 -9.46 -3.89 -14.08
N CYS A 62 -9.27 -4.27 -12.82
CA CYS A 62 -9.87 -5.45 -12.21
C CYS A 62 -11.29 -5.22 -11.67
N MET A 63 -11.93 -4.08 -11.97
CA MET A 63 -13.26 -3.70 -11.46
C MET A 63 -13.35 -3.59 -9.93
N VAL A 64 -12.22 -3.35 -9.25
CA VAL A 64 -12.14 -3.16 -7.81
C VAL A 64 -11.89 -1.68 -7.51
N VAL A 65 -12.75 -1.08 -6.67
CA VAL A 65 -12.57 0.28 -6.16
C VAL A 65 -12.18 0.19 -4.69
N HIS A 66 -11.04 0.78 -4.32
CA HIS A 66 -10.53 0.72 -2.94
C HIS A 66 -11.46 1.41 -1.93
N ARG A 67 -12.06 2.55 -2.31
CA ARG A 67 -13.01 3.37 -1.51
C ARG A 67 -12.48 4.01 -0.22
N ASP A 68 -11.31 3.62 0.28
CA ASP A 68 -10.68 4.22 1.48
C ASP A 68 -9.20 4.55 1.20
N LEU A 69 -8.90 5.14 0.04
CA LEU A 69 -7.52 5.48 -0.31
C LEU A 69 -7.08 6.73 0.48
N LYS A 70 -6.13 6.53 1.39
CA LYS A 70 -5.53 7.56 2.25
C LYS A 70 -4.09 7.19 2.62
N PRO A 71 -3.22 8.13 3.03
CA PRO A 71 -1.81 7.85 3.34
C PRO A 71 -1.57 6.73 4.34
N GLU A 72 -2.50 6.49 5.27
CA GLU A 72 -2.46 5.41 6.27
C GLU A 72 -2.57 4.01 5.64
N ASN A 73 -3.25 3.89 4.49
CA ASN A 73 -3.42 2.63 3.76
C ASN A 73 -2.33 2.43 2.68
N LEU A 74 -1.31 3.29 2.65
CA LEU A 74 -0.19 3.26 1.71
C LEU A 74 1.08 2.91 2.47
N LEU A 75 1.52 1.65 2.38
CA LEU A 75 2.70 1.18 3.09
C LEU A 75 3.98 1.38 2.27
N LEU A 76 5.14 1.37 2.94
CA LEU A 76 6.45 1.53 2.33
C LEU A 76 7.32 0.29 2.51
N ASP A 77 7.74 -0.31 1.41
CA ASP A 77 8.69 -1.44 1.41
C ASP A 77 10.12 -1.00 1.76
N SER A 78 11.05 -1.95 1.86
CA SER A 78 12.47 -1.70 2.18
C SER A 78 13.21 -0.79 1.20
N ASN A 79 12.62 -0.49 0.04
CA ASN A 79 13.16 0.42 -0.97
C ASN A 79 12.38 1.74 -1.06
N PHE A 80 11.53 2.04 -0.06
CA PHE A 80 10.62 3.19 -0.04
C PHE A 80 9.72 3.24 -1.29
N ASN A 81 9.24 2.07 -1.74
CA ASN A 81 8.19 2.01 -2.75
C ASN A 81 6.83 1.76 -2.09
N VAL A 82 5.79 2.30 -2.71
CA VAL A 82 4.42 2.20 -2.22
C VAL A 82 3.86 0.79 -2.40
N LYS A 83 3.17 0.30 -1.36
CA LYS A 83 2.30 -0.87 -1.34
C LYS A 83 0.92 -0.45 -0.84
N ILE A 84 -0.08 -0.45 -1.72
CA ILE A 84 -1.46 -0.16 -1.35
C ILE A 84 -2.03 -1.36 -0.57
N ALA A 85 -2.52 -1.11 0.64
CA ALA A 85 -3.06 -2.10 1.57
C ALA A 85 -4.55 -1.87 1.88
N ASP A 86 -5.14 -2.68 2.76
CA ASP A 86 -6.51 -2.55 3.28
C ASP A 86 -7.62 -2.49 2.19
N PHE A 87 -7.63 -3.53 1.34
CA PHE A 87 -8.70 -3.81 0.37
C PHE A 87 -9.92 -4.53 0.98
#